data_AF-A0A941NBI7-F1
#
_entry.id   AF-A0A941NBI7-F1
#
_cell.length_a   1.000
_cell.length_b   1.000
_cell.length_c   1.000
_cell.angle_alpha   90.00
_cell.angle_beta   90.00
_cell.angle_gamma   90.00
#
_symmetry.space_group_name_H-M   'P 1'
#
loop_
_entity.id
_entity.type
_entity.pdbx_description
1 polymer ?
#
loop_
_entity_poly.entity_id
_entity_poly.type
_entity_poly.pdbx_seq_one_letter_code
_entity_poly.pdbx_strand_id
1 'polypeptide(L)'
;MRLPFLRAIALGLFIAATGAHAADAPIAKKHMAVTDSPFATDAALQMLRHGGSAVDAAIAAQMVLNLVEPESTGIGGGAFLVLFDPQAKKVTTFDGREMAPASATPGMFLDKNGKPLAHGDAIPGGLSVGVPGDVAMLWLAHQKYGKLPWAKLFQPAIALAEKGFPVARKLAAALREYPQLAQMPDIRAHFYKADGSP
;
A
#
# COMPACT_ATOMS: atom_id res chain seq x y z
N MET A 1 -28.40 44.14 50.08
CA MET A 1 -27.03 43.73 49.70
C MET A 1 -27.17 42.80 48.49
N ARG A 2 -26.50 43.14 47.39
CA ARG A 2 -26.82 42.70 46.01
C ARG A 2 -26.29 41.28 45.70
N LEU A 3 -27.06 40.50 44.94
CA LEU A 3 -26.64 39.26 44.26
C LEU A 3 -25.68 39.56 43.09
N PRO A 4 -24.66 38.71 42.90
CA PRO A 4 -24.12 38.39 41.57
C PRO A 4 -23.75 36.88 41.45
N PHE A 5 -23.67 36.16 40.34
CA PHE A 5 -23.84 36.32 38.90
C PHE A 5 -23.99 34.88 38.35
N LEU A 6 -25.09 34.52 37.67
CA LEU A 6 -25.08 33.44 36.68
C LEU A 6 -24.76 34.09 35.33
N ARG A 7 -23.63 33.73 34.73
CA ARG A 7 -23.38 33.94 33.29
C ARG A 7 -23.15 32.58 32.66
N ALA A 8 -24.19 32.02 32.09
CA ALA A 8 -24.07 30.96 31.10
C ALA A 8 -23.56 31.59 29.80
N ILE A 9 -22.33 31.26 29.41
CA ILE A 9 -21.80 31.55 28.09
C ILE A 9 -22.09 30.31 27.24
N ALA A 10 -23.14 30.36 26.42
CA ALA A 10 -23.35 29.38 25.36
C ALA A 10 -22.42 29.74 24.19
N LEU A 11 -21.30 29.03 24.08
CA LEU A 11 -20.42 29.11 22.92
C LEU A 11 -21.01 28.23 21.81
N GLY A 12 -21.67 28.85 20.84
CA GLY A 12 -22.16 28.16 19.65
C GLY A 12 -20.99 27.68 18.79
N LEU A 13 -20.82 26.37 18.69
CA LEU A 13 -19.87 25.74 17.78
C LEU A 13 -20.48 25.77 16.37
N PHE A 14 -20.02 26.68 15.51
CA PHE A 14 -20.31 26.61 14.07
C PHE A 14 -19.42 25.53 13.45
N ILE A 15 -19.97 24.31 13.31
CA ILE A 15 -19.38 23.30 12.44
C ILE A 15 -19.78 23.67 11.01
N ALA A 16 -18.85 24.28 10.26
CA ALA A 16 -18.97 24.35 8.82
C ALA A 16 -18.78 22.92 8.27
N ALA A 17 -19.87 22.19 8.13
CA ALA A 17 -19.90 20.94 7.38
C ALA A 17 -19.67 21.29 5.90
N THR A 18 -18.41 21.24 5.44
CA THR A 18 -18.12 21.14 4.02
C THR A 18 -18.63 19.78 3.57
N GLY A 19 -19.89 19.74 3.16
CA GLY A 19 -20.48 18.59 2.48
C GLY A 19 -19.76 18.40 1.16
N ALA A 20 -18.75 17.54 1.14
CA ALA A 20 -18.41 16.86 -0.10
C ALA A 20 -19.67 16.09 -0.50
N HIS A 21 -20.36 16.52 -1.55
CA HIS A 21 -21.39 15.69 -2.16
C HIS A 21 -20.70 14.40 -2.59
N ALA A 22 -20.96 13.32 -1.86
CA ALA A 22 -20.65 11.99 -2.33
C ALA A 22 -21.45 11.81 -3.62
N ALA A 23 -20.78 11.88 -4.77
CA ALA A 23 -21.35 11.38 -6.00
C ALA A 23 -21.82 9.94 -5.75
N ASP A 24 -22.98 9.56 -6.31
CA ASP A 24 -23.49 8.20 -6.15
C ASP A 24 -22.41 7.19 -6.55
N ALA A 25 -22.08 6.29 -5.61
CA ALA A 25 -21.06 5.28 -5.85
C ALA A 25 -21.49 4.40 -7.04
N PRO A 26 -20.58 4.10 -7.98
CA PRO A 26 -20.94 3.29 -9.14
C PRO A 26 -21.42 1.89 -8.70
N ILE A 27 -22.62 1.50 -9.14
CA ILE A 27 -23.19 0.18 -8.85
C ILE A 27 -22.76 -0.83 -9.91
N ALA A 28 -21.95 -1.82 -9.51
CA ALA A 28 -21.55 -2.92 -10.37
C ALA A 28 -22.65 -4.00 -10.47
N LYS A 29 -22.91 -4.50 -11.69
CA LYS A 29 -23.90 -5.57 -11.93
C LYS A 29 -23.33 -6.99 -11.78
N LYS A 30 -22.01 -7.17 -11.91
CA LYS A 30 -21.37 -8.49 -11.94
C LYS A 30 -20.15 -8.58 -11.03
N HIS A 31 -19.15 -7.74 -11.26
CA HIS A 31 -17.92 -7.72 -10.50
C HIS A 31 -17.53 -6.29 -10.16
N MET A 32 -16.88 -6.10 -9.02
CA MET A 32 -16.35 -4.83 -8.56
C MET A 32 -14.92 -5.03 -8.06
N ALA A 33 -14.04 -4.10 -8.43
CA ALA A 33 -12.70 -3.98 -7.88
C ALA A 33 -12.49 -2.50 -7.54
N VAL A 34 -11.88 -2.22 -6.39
CA VAL A 34 -11.64 -0.87 -5.90
C VAL A 34 -10.23 -0.82 -5.33
N THR A 35 -9.42 0.14 -5.78
CA THR A 35 -8.05 0.38 -5.31
C THR A 35 -7.77 1.89 -5.33
N ASP A 36 -6.66 2.33 -4.74
CA ASP A 36 -6.25 3.76 -4.71
C ASP A 36 -5.78 4.27 -6.09
N SER A 37 -5.53 3.34 -7.04
CA SER A 37 -5.07 3.64 -8.39
C SER A 37 -6.04 3.18 -9.48
N PRO A 38 -6.38 4.03 -10.48
CA PRO A 38 -7.17 3.58 -11.62
C PRO A 38 -6.45 2.50 -12.45
N PHE A 39 -5.11 2.50 -12.49
CA PHE A 39 -4.34 1.48 -13.19
C PHE A 39 -4.47 0.10 -12.53
N ALA A 40 -4.38 0.06 -11.20
CA ALA A 40 -4.54 -1.18 -10.44
C ALA A 40 -5.98 -1.71 -10.49
N THR A 41 -6.96 -0.79 -10.44
CA THR A 41 -8.38 -1.13 -10.62
C THR A 41 -8.62 -1.74 -11.99
N ASP A 42 -8.07 -1.16 -13.07
CA ASP A 42 -8.23 -1.71 -14.41
C ASP A 42 -7.55 -3.08 -14.55
N ALA A 43 -6.35 -3.28 -13.99
CA ALA A 43 -5.67 -4.57 -13.99
C ALA A 43 -6.49 -5.67 -13.30
N ALA A 44 -7.10 -5.38 -12.15
CA ALA A 44 -8.02 -6.30 -11.48
C ALA A 44 -9.25 -6.61 -12.35
N LEU A 45 -9.88 -5.59 -12.94
CA LEU A 45 -11.03 -5.76 -13.82
C LEU A 45 -10.69 -6.58 -15.08
N GLN A 46 -9.49 -6.42 -15.64
CA GLN A 46 -9.03 -7.25 -16.76
C GLN A 46 -8.97 -8.73 -16.37
N MET A 47 -8.46 -9.07 -15.19
CA MET A 47 -8.44 -10.46 -14.72
C MET A 47 -9.84 -11.02 -14.49
N LEU A 48 -10.73 -10.24 -13.89
CA LEU A 48 -12.15 -10.61 -13.71
C LEU A 48 -12.86 -10.84 -15.05
N ARG A 49 -12.62 -9.97 -16.05
CA ARG A 49 -13.17 -10.10 -17.41
C ARG A 49 -12.62 -11.33 -18.14
N HIS A 50 -11.39 -11.73 -17.85
CA HIS A 50 -10.79 -12.96 -18.37
C HIS A 50 -11.25 -14.24 -17.64
N GLY A 51 -12.22 -14.15 -16.71
CA GLY A 51 -12.74 -15.30 -15.97
C GLY A 51 -11.89 -15.71 -14.76
N GLY A 52 -10.96 -14.84 -14.34
CA GLY A 52 -10.18 -15.04 -13.12
C GLY A 52 -11.02 -14.97 -11.84
N SER A 53 -10.43 -15.45 -10.75
CA SER A 53 -11.02 -15.32 -9.41
C SER A 53 -10.80 -13.92 -8.82
N ALA A 54 -11.44 -13.66 -7.67
CA ALA A 54 -11.14 -12.47 -6.87
C ALA A 54 -9.67 -12.43 -6.42
N VAL A 55 -9.04 -13.60 -6.21
CA VAL A 55 -7.62 -13.71 -5.87
C VAL A 55 -6.74 -13.33 -7.07
N ASP A 56 -7.05 -13.82 -8.28
CA ASP A 56 -6.34 -13.41 -9.50
C ASP A 56 -6.41 -11.89 -9.71
N ALA A 57 -7.58 -11.30 -9.47
CA ALA A 57 -7.80 -9.87 -9.58
C ALA A 57 -7.01 -9.06 -8.53
N ALA A 58 -6.99 -9.53 -7.29
CA ALA A 58 -6.24 -8.91 -6.20
C ALA A 58 -4.72 -8.96 -6.46
N ILE A 59 -4.20 -10.07 -6.98
CA ILE A 59 -2.78 -10.21 -7.34
C ILE A 59 -2.42 -9.21 -8.45
N ALA A 60 -3.22 -9.13 -9.51
CA ALA A 60 -2.95 -8.19 -10.61
C ALA A 60 -3.00 -6.73 -10.14
N ALA A 61 -3.95 -6.37 -9.26
CA ALA A 61 -3.98 -5.05 -8.63
C ALA A 61 -2.72 -4.80 -7.79
N GLN A 62 -2.35 -5.74 -6.92
CA GLN A 62 -1.17 -5.62 -6.05
C GLN A 62 0.11 -5.42 -6.85
N MET A 63 0.30 -6.17 -7.95
CA MET A 63 1.48 -6.01 -8.80
C MET A 63 1.55 -4.63 -9.46
N VAL A 64 0.40 -4.03 -9.81
CA VAL A 64 0.36 -2.67 -10.33
C VAL A 64 0.59 -1.64 -9.22
N LEU A 65 -0.02 -1.80 -8.03
CA LEU A 65 0.18 -0.90 -6.90
C LEU A 65 1.65 -0.85 -6.45
N ASN A 66 2.34 -1.99 -6.46
CA ASN A 66 3.78 -2.07 -6.18
C ASN A 66 4.64 -1.22 -7.13
N LEU A 67 4.11 -0.86 -8.30
CA LEU A 67 4.76 0.00 -9.27
C LEU A 67 4.30 1.47 -9.18
N VAL A 68 2.98 1.69 -9.10
CA VAL A 68 2.39 3.03 -9.25
C VAL A 68 2.19 3.77 -7.92
N GLU A 69 2.27 3.07 -6.79
CA GLU A 69 2.25 3.61 -5.42
C GLU A 69 3.35 2.97 -4.53
N PRO A 70 4.63 3.03 -4.96
CA PRO A 70 5.73 2.36 -4.28
C PRO A 70 6.05 2.95 -2.89
N GLU A 71 5.54 4.14 -2.57
CA GLU A 71 5.63 4.73 -1.24
C GLU A 71 4.72 4.05 -0.21
N SER A 72 3.75 3.24 -0.65
CA SER A 72 2.74 2.61 0.21
C SER A 72 2.89 1.09 0.31
N THR A 73 3.20 0.43 -0.80
CA THR A 73 3.26 -1.04 -0.91
C THR A 73 4.37 -1.47 -1.87
N GLY A 74 4.86 -2.70 -1.73
CA GLY A 74 5.85 -3.26 -2.64
C GLY A 74 6.09 -4.75 -2.46
N ILE A 75 6.66 -5.38 -3.49
CA ILE A 75 7.10 -6.80 -3.45
C ILE A 75 8.14 -7.08 -2.35
N GLY A 76 8.79 -6.03 -1.83
CA GLY A 76 9.73 -6.10 -0.72
C GLY A 76 9.11 -5.95 0.67
N GLY A 77 7.77 -5.91 0.79
CA GLY A 77 7.07 -5.80 2.06
C GLY A 77 6.27 -7.06 2.42
N GLY A 78 5.18 -6.84 3.16
CA GLY A 78 4.24 -7.87 3.57
C GLY A 78 2.79 -7.41 3.44
N ALA A 79 1.86 -8.37 3.52
CA ALA A 79 0.44 -8.11 3.38
C ALA A 79 -0.40 -9.16 4.12
N PHE A 80 -1.69 -8.85 4.29
CA PHE A 80 -2.70 -9.81 4.72
C PHE A 80 -3.80 -9.90 3.65
N LEU A 81 -4.27 -11.11 3.37
CA LEU A 81 -5.41 -11.33 2.49
C LEU A 81 -6.55 -11.98 3.27
N VAL A 82 -7.72 -11.33 3.31
CA VAL A 82 -8.94 -11.89 3.87
C VAL A 82 -9.87 -12.28 2.73
N LEU A 83 -10.14 -13.58 2.60
CA LEU A 83 -10.92 -14.14 1.51
C LEU A 83 -12.17 -14.83 2.04
N PHE A 84 -13.33 -14.43 1.54
CA PHE A 84 -14.57 -15.18 1.71
C PHE A 84 -14.79 -16.10 0.51
N ASP A 85 -14.91 -17.41 0.77
CA ASP A 85 -15.31 -18.41 -0.21
C ASP A 85 -16.82 -18.67 -0.08
N PRO A 86 -17.65 -18.28 -1.07
CA PRO A 86 -19.09 -18.46 -1.02
C PRO A 86 -19.53 -19.92 -1.18
N GLN A 87 -18.72 -20.79 -1.80
CA GLN A 87 -19.05 -22.21 -1.95
C GLN A 87 -18.87 -22.93 -0.61
N ALA A 88 -17.73 -22.70 0.04
CA ALA A 88 -17.45 -23.24 1.36
C ALA A 88 -18.14 -22.47 2.51
N LYS A 89 -18.69 -21.29 2.23
CA LYS A 89 -19.22 -20.32 3.21
C LYS A 89 -18.21 -20.04 4.32
N LYS A 90 -16.94 -19.90 3.97
CA LYS A 90 -15.83 -19.81 4.91
C LYS A 90 -14.96 -18.59 4.63
N VAL A 91 -14.57 -17.90 5.70
CA VAL A 91 -13.50 -16.90 5.65
C VAL A 91 -12.15 -17.60 5.87
N THR A 92 -11.19 -17.32 5.01
CA THR A 92 -9.80 -17.75 5.14
C THR A 92 -8.92 -16.50 5.13
N THR A 93 -7.96 -16.44 6.05
CA THR A 93 -6.95 -15.39 6.06
C THR A 93 -5.61 -15.98 5.63
N PHE A 94 -4.87 -15.21 4.85
CA PHE A 94 -3.47 -15.49 4.55
C PHE A 94 -2.61 -14.39 5.15
N ASP A 95 -1.57 -14.82 5.87
CA ASP A 95 -0.62 -13.95 6.53
C ASP A 95 0.70 -13.97 5.75
N GLY A 96 1.01 -12.82 5.15
CA GLY A 96 2.27 -12.54 4.48
C GLY A 96 3.01 -11.40 5.15
N ARG A 97 2.78 -11.17 6.46
CA ARG A 97 3.50 -10.15 7.22
C ARG A 97 4.99 -10.44 7.21
N GLU A 98 5.78 -9.38 7.14
CA GLU A 98 7.23 -9.51 7.24
C GLU A 98 7.64 -10.15 8.57
N MET A 99 8.71 -10.96 8.53
CA MET A 99 9.25 -11.60 9.72
C MET A 99 10.62 -11.01 10.06
N ALA A 100 10.95 -10.92 11.35
CA ALA A 100 12.33 -10.62 11.75
C ALA A 100 13.27 -11.69 11.14
N PRO A 101 14.41 -11.28 10.54
CA PRO A 101 15.35 -12.25 9.97
C PRO A 101 15.90 -13.17 11.07
N ALA A 102 16.37 -14.37 10.70
CA ALA A 102 16.90 -15.34 11.65
C ALA A 102 18.10 -14.81 12.48
N SER A 103 18.81 -13.80 11.96
CA SER A 103 19.91 -13.12 12.64
C SER A 103 19.47 -11.96 13.55
N ALA A 104 18.17 -11.66 13.64
CA ALA A 104 17.66 -10.59 14.47
C ALA A 104 17.91 -10.88 15.95
N THR A 105 18.27 -9.84 16.70
CA THR A 105 18.48 -9.92 18.15
C THR A 105 17.75 -8.77 18.85
N PRO A 106 17.36 -8.92 20.12
CA PRO A 106 16.68 -7.85 20.86
C PRO A 106 17.47 -6.52 20.92
N GLY A 107 18.80 -6.58 20.82
CA GLY A 107 19.69 -5.43 20.90
C GLY A 107 20.11 -4.84 19.55
N MET A 108 19.60 -5.33 18.42
CA MET A 108 20.12 -4.95 17.08
C MET A 108 19.91 -3.47 16.71
N PHE A 109 19.07 -2.76 17.44
CA PHE A 109 18.83 -1.31 17.29
C PHE A 109 19.38 -0.49 18.46
N LEU A 110 20.33 -1.04 19.22
CA LEU A 110 21.03 -0.34 20.29
C LEU A 110 22.48 -0.03 19.89
N ASP A 111 22.98 1.11 20.34
CA ASP A 111 24.38 1.49 20.23
C ASP A 111 25.25 0.69 21.22
N LYS A 112 26.56 0.92 21.18
CA LYS A 112 27.54 0.28 22.08
C LYS A 112 27.32 0.56 23.57
N ASN A 113 26.53 1.57 23.92
CA ASN A 113 26.19 1.95 25.30
C ASN A 113 24.80 1.44 25.72
N GLY A 114 24.12 0.66 24.86
CA GLY A 114 22.77 0.17 25.10
C GLY A 114 21.66 1.20 24.86
N LYS A 115 21.94 2.32 24.19
CA LYS A 115 20.94 3.34 23.86
C LYS A 115 20.34 3.09 22.47
N PRO A 116 19.05 3.41 22.23
CA PRO A 116 18.47 3.30 20.90
C PRO A 116 19.25 4.11 19.85
N LEU A 117 19.43 3.53 18.67
CA LEU A 117 19.97 4.25 17.51
C LEU A 117 19.09 5.47 17.16
N ALA A 118 19.71 6.51 16.61
CA ALA A 118 18.95 7.62 16.06
C ALA A 118 18.17 7.16 14.82
N HIS A 119 17.07 7.85 14.50
CA HIS A 119 16.19 7.44 13.40
C HIS A 119 16.95 7.24 12.07
N GLY A 120 17.84 8.18 11.71
CA GLY A 120 18.62 8.13 10.46
C GLY A 120 19.65 6.99 10.40
N ASP A 121 20.08 6.47 11.56
CA ASP A 121 21.00 5.33 11.64
C ASP A 121 20.25 3.99 11.59
N ALA A 122 18.97 4.00 11.99
CA ALA A 122 18.09 2.84 11.92
C ALA A 122 17.38 2.72 10.56
N ILE A 123 16.96 3.86 9.97
CA ILE A 123 16.16 3.97 8.74
C ILE A 123 16.58 5.23 7.96
N PRO A 124 16.77 5.15 6.62
CA PRO A 124 16.63 3.95 5.77
C PRO A 124 17.89 3.06 5.78
N GLY A 125 17.71 1.75 5.67
CA GLY A 125 18.83 0.81 5.52
C GLY A 125 18.40 -0.66 5.64
N GLY A 126 19.30 -1.59 5.30
CA GLY A 126 19.00 -3.03 5.37
C GLY A 126 18.70 -3.54 6.79
N LEU A 127 19.17 -2.83 7.83
CA LEU A 127 18.92 -3.18 9.23
C LEU A 127 17.42 -3.13 9.59
N SER A 128 16.67 -2.23 8.99
CA SER A 128 15.22 -2.06 9.23
C SER A 128 14.33 -2.94 8.35
N VAL A 129 14.91 -3.80 7.52
CA VAL A 129 14.15 -4.65 6.58
C VAL A 129 13.79 -5.98 7.24
N GLY A 130 12.50 -6.26 7.35
CA GLY A 130 12.00 -7.60 7.65
C GLY A 130 12.05 -8.50 6.41
N VAL A 131 12.04 -9.82 6.59
CA VAL A 131 11.97 -10.78 5.49
C VAL A 131 10.63 -10.60 4.75
N PRO A 132 10.63 -10.23 3.45
CA PRO A 132 9.39 -9.95 2.72
C PRO A 132 8.49 -11.18 2.59
N GLY A 133 7.18 -10.98 2.75
CA GLY A 133 6.18 -12.06 2.76
C GLY A 133 5.08 -11.92 1.71
N ASP A 134 4.92 -10.76 1.08
CA ASP A 134 3.78 -10.44 0.19
C ASP A 134 3.65 -11.45 -0.97
N VAL A 135 4.68 -11.57 -1.81
CA VAL A 135 4.64 -12.45 -3.00
C VAL A 135 4.45 -13.92 -2.64
N ALA A 136 5.05 -14.38 -1.53
CA ALA A 136 4.90 -15.74 -1.04
C ALA A 136 3.45 -16.02 -0.59
N MET A 137 2.85 -15.07 0.13
CA MET A 137 1.44 -15.15 0.54
C MET A 137 0.50 -15.17 -0.67
N LEU A 138 0.73 -14.29 -1.64
CA LEU A 138 -0.07 -14.23 -2.87
C LEU A 138 0.04 -15.52 -3.68
N TRP A 139 1.23 -16.13 -3.74
CA TRP A 139 1.43 -17.43 -4.37
C TRP A 139 0.62 -18.54 -3.68
N LEU A 140 0.65 -18.61 -2.34
CA LEU A 140 -0.15 -19.58 -1.59
C LEU A 140 -1.66 -19.39 -1.82
N ALA A 141 -2.13 -18.15 -1.87
CA ALA A 141 -3.52 -17.84 -2.18
C ALA A 141 -3.88 -18.25 -3.62
N HIS A 142 -2.99 -17.98 -4.59
CA HIS A 142 -3.16 -18.34 -5.99
C HIS A 142 -3.22 -19.86 -6.20
N GLN A 143 -2.35 -20.62 -5.54
CA GLN A 143 -2.37 -22.09 -5.65
C GLN A 143 -3.72 -22.70 -5.24
N LYS A 144 -4.42 -22.07 -4.30
CA LYS A 144 -5.70 -22.58 -3.76
C LYS A 144 -6.93 -22.00 -4.45
N TYR A 145 -6.88 -20.74 -4.87
CA TYR A 145 -8.05 -19.98 -5.32
C TYR A 145 -7.85 -19.29 -6.68
N GLY A 146 -6.66 -19.35 -7.26
CA GLY A 146 -6.35 -18.82 -8.58
C GLY A 146 -7.00 -19.65 -9.68
N LYS A 147 -7.34 -18.99 -10.79
CA LYS A 147 -7.90 -19.62 -11.99
C LYS A 147 -7.08 -19.32 -13.24
N LEU A 148 -6.48 -18.14 -13.31
CA LEU A 148 -5.62 -17.75 -14.43
C LEU A 148 -4.17 -18.21 -14.21
N PRO A 149 -3.38 -18.40 -15.28
CA PRO A 149 -1.95 -18.68 -15.15
C PRO A 149 -1.24 -17.58 -14.38
N TRP A 150 -0.40 -17.94 -13.40
CA TRP A 150 0.34 -16.99 -12.55
C TRP A 150 1.01 -15.87 -13.34
N ALA A 151 1.77 -16.22 -14.39
CA ALA A 151 2.47 -15.25 -15.23
C ALA A 151 1.55 -14.21 -15.90
N LYS A 152 0.28 -14.54 -16.14
CA LYS A 152 -0.70 -13.62 -16.74
C LYS A 152 -1.05 -12.47 -15.79
N LEU A 153 -1.00 -12.71 -14.48
CA LEU A 153 -1.38 -11.74 -13.44
C LEU A 153 -0.41 -10.55 -13.36
N PHE A 154 0.82 -10.74 -13.82
CA PHE A 154 1.90 -9.74 -13.79
C PHE A 154 1.94 -8.87 -15.05
N GLN A 155 1.29 -9.30 -16.14
CA GLN A 155 1.38 -8.62 -17.43
C GLN A 155 0.94 -7.15 -17.40
N PRO A 156 -0.12 -6.75 -16.67
CA PRO A 156 -0.47 -5.34 -16.56
C PRO A 156 0.65 -4.49 -15.92
N ALA A 157 1.27 -4.98 -14.86
CA ALA A 157 2.36 -4.29 -14.18
C ALA A 157 3.62 -4.20 -15.06
N ILE A 158 3.99 -5.29 -15.74
CA ILE A 158 5.11 -5.31 -16.68
C ILE A 158 4.90 -4.30 -17.80
N ALA A 159 3.71 -4.29 -18.42
CA ALA A 159 3.40 -3.36 -19.49
C ALA A 159 3.46 -1.88 -19.04
N LEU A 160 3.03 -1.58 -17.82
CA LEU A 160 3.14 -0.24 -17.24
C LEU A 160 4.59 0.13 -16.91
N ALA A 161 5.40 -0.81 -16.42
CA ALA A 161 6.81 -0.58 -16.14
C ALA A 161 7.60 -0.28 -17.42
N GLU A 162 7.30 -0.98 -18.51
CA GLU A 162 7.98 -0.79 -19.80
C GLU A 162 7.55 0.49 -20.53
N LYS A 163 6.25 0.83 -20.47
CA LYS A 163 5.70 1.99 -21.21
C LYS A 163 5.76 3.29 -20.40
N GLY A 164 5.92 3.18 -19.08
CA GLY A 164 5.77 4.29 -18.16
C GLY A 164 4.31 4.63 -17.85
N PHE A 165 4.13 5.46 -16.85
CA PHE A 165 2.84 5.96 -16.36
C PHE A 165 3.05 7.34 -15.70
N PRO A 166 2.01 8.18 -15.63
CA PRO A 166 2.11 9.46 -14.93
C PRO A 166 2.27 9.25 -13.42
N VAL A 167 3.23 9.97 -12.82
CA VAL A 167 3.46 9.96 -11.37
C VAL A 167 2.24 10.55 -10.63
N ALA A 168 1.72 9.80 -9.66
CA ALA A 168 0.59 10.24 -8.85
C ALA A 168 0.98 11.39 -7.89
N ARG A 169 0.01 12.23 -7.53
CA ARG A 169 0.23 13.36 -6.60
C ARG A 169 0.79 12.90 -5.24
N LYS A 170 0.37 11.73 -4.77
CA LYS A 170 0.79 11.11 -3.51
C LYS A 170 2.29 10.76 -3.53
N LEU A 171 2.74 9.99 -4.50
CA LEU A 171 4.16 9.70 -4.72
C LEU A 171 5.00 10.99 -4.87
N ALA A 172 4.53 11.96 -5.68
CA ALA A 172 5.24 13.23 -5.84
C ALA A 172 5.32 14.04 -4.53
N ALA A 173 4.34 13.93 -3.64
CA ALA A 173 4.39 14.54 -2.31
C ALA A 173 5.38 13.82 -1.40
N ALA A 174 5.34 12.48 -1.36
CA ALA A 174 6.28 11.67 -0.57
C ALA A 174 7.74 11.94 -0.94
N LEU A 175 8.06 12.02 -2.24
CA LEU A 175 9.43 12.32 -2.70
C LEU A 175 9.92 13.72 -2.31
N ARG A 176 9.00 14.68 -2.09
CA ARG A 176 9.32 16.03 -1.58
C ARG A 176 9.44 16.08 -0.07
N GLU A 177 8.73 15.22 0.64
CA GLU A 177 8.79 15.12 2.10
C GLU A 177 10.11 14.50 2.58
N TYR A 178 10.67 13.58 1.79
CA TYR A 178 11.91 12.87 2.13
C TYR A 178 13.05 13.12 1.12
N PRO A 179 13.51 14.38 0.93
CA PRO A 179 14.52 14.71 -0.08
C PRO A 179 15.88 14.03 0.16
N GLN A 180 16.16 13.60 1.40
CA GLN A 180 17.37 12.83 1.73
C GLN A 180 17.45 11.49 1.00
N LEU A 181 16.31 10.91 0.59
CA LEU A 181 16.31 9.65 -0.16
C LEU A 181 16.97 9.81 -1.54
N ALA A 182 17.02 11.02 -2.09
CA ALA A 182 17.74 11.32 -3.33
C ALA A 182 19.28 11.16 -3.22
N GLN A 183 19.80 10.97 -2.00
CA GLN A 183 21.21 10.66 -1.76
C GLN A 183 21.50 9.16 -1.95
N MET A 184 20.48 8.29 -1.93
CA MET A 184 20.63 6.87 -2.20
C MET A 184 20.68 6.64 -3.73
N PRO A 185 21.76 6.04 -4.28
CA PRO A 185 21.94 5.94 -5.74
C PRO A 185 20.77 5.26 -6.46
N ASP A 186 20.26 4.15 -5.93
CA ASP A 186 19.18 3.38 -6.55
C ASP A 186 17.87 4.18 -6.56
N ILE A 187 17.55 4.85 -5.44
CA ILE A 187 16.35 5.70 -5.35
C ILE A 187 16.47 6.88 -6.31
N ARG A 188 17.64 7.53 -6.37
CA ARG A 188 17.89 8.63 -7.30
C ARG A 188 17.70 8.20 -8.75
N ALA A 189 18.22 7.03 -9.12
CA ALA A 189 18.13 6.52 -10.49
C ALA A 189 16.69 6.20 -10.93
N HIS A 190 15.82 5.79 -10.01
CA HIS A 190 14.46 5.37 -10.32
C HIS A 190 13.40 6.46 -10.15
N PHE A 191 13.59 7.37 -9.20
CA PHE A 191 12.55 8.31 -8.79
C PHE A 191 12.88 9.77 -9.07
N TYR A 192 14.06 10.06 -9.62
CA TYR A 192 14.48 11.42 -9.92
C TYR A 192 14.98 11.54 -11.36
N LYS A 193 14.69 12.68 -11.98
CA LYS A 193 15.20 13.06 -13.29
C LYS A 193 16.64 13.55 -13.17
N ALA A 194 17.29 13.70 -14.31
CA ALA A 194 18.67 14.18 -14.40
C ALA A 194 18.87 15.59 -13.79
N ASP A 195 17.83 16.43 -13.81
CA ASP A 195 17.82 17.77 -13.20
C ASP A 195 17.63 17.73 -11.67
N GLY A 196 17.44 16.55 -11.09
CA GLY A 196 17.21 16.35 -9.66
C GLY A 196 15.76 16.58 -9.22
N SER A 197 14.82 16.87 -10.13
CA SER A 197 13.40 16.86 -9.80
C SER A 197 12.91 15.41 -9.64
N PRO A 198 11.94 15.15 -8.74
CA PRO A 198 11.15 13.93 -8.83
C PRO A 198 10.29 13.90 -10.11
#